data_AF-A0A7Y5DIY3-F1
#
_entry.id   AF-A0A7Y5DIY3-F1
#
_cell.length_a   1.000
_cell.length_b   1.000
_cell.length_c   1.000
_cell.angle_alpha   90.00
_cell.angle_beta   90.00
_cell.angle_gamma   90.00
#
_symmetry.space_group_name_H-M   'P 1'
#
loop_
_entity.id
_entity.type
_entity.pdbx_description
1 polymer ?
#
loop_
_entity_poly.entity_id
_entity_poly.type
_entity_poly.pdbx_seq_one_letter_code
_entity_poly.pdbx_strand_id
1 'polypeptide(L)'
;MNEQQAVLDFFAKAENLPLALAVAEQVDKQRKQLNNNLWLALLQRLNALCSEHQLPWHIEITEDKNSPDNLVGLHGNLHTTQTLYLRPMIEQQNLGGDLRIYFGLMWSTAPSPEQLALPAISELKEALKKANFKTNESFLGWQWTSFHPRRKDFLLRYSEQPESVLDEIIKILQTLLVDFNEAIALANTALQHTPHGLSASLNQLRKELLD
;
A
#
# COMPACT_ATOMS: atom_id res chain seq x y z
N MET A 1 -9.18 17.93 40.50
CA MET A 1 -9.45 18.60 39.22
C MET A 1 -8.75 17.80 38.14
N ASN A 2 -9.45 17.37 37.09
CA ASN A 2 -8.82 16.64 35.98
C ASN A 2 -8.00 17.64 35.16
N GLU A 3 -6.67 17.51 35.16
CA GLU A 3 -5.76 18.43 34.46
C GLU A 3 -6.08 18.53 32.97
N GLN A 4 -6.53 17.43 32.34
CA GLN A 4 -6.98 17.43 30.95
C GLN A 4 -8.21 18.32 30.75
N GLN A 5 -9.17 18.27 31.68
CA GLN A 5 -10.37 19.10 31.62
C GLN A 5 -10.04 20.59 31.80
N ALA A 6 -9.10 20.91 32.70
CA ALA A 6 -8.66 22.29 32.90
C ALA A 6 -8.01 22.88 31.63
N VAL A 7 -7.24 22.08 30.88
CA VAL A 7 -6.65 22.48 29.59
C VAL A 7 -7.72 22.66 28.52
N LEU A 8 -8.72 21.76 28.47
CA LEU A 8 -9.84 21.89 27.53
C LEU A 8 -10.67 23.15 27.82
N ASP A 9 -11.01 23.40 29.09
CA ASP A 9 -11.77 24.57 29.51
C ASP A 9 -11.01 25.87 29.22
N PHE A 10 -9.67 25.85 29.33
CA PHE A 10 -8.83 26.96 28.93
C PHE A 10 -8.93 27.24 27.43
N PHE A 11 -8.76 26.23 26.56
CA PHE A 11 -8.85 26.41 25.10
C PHE A 11 -10.27 26.68 24.58
N ALA A 12 -11.30 26.35 25.35
CA ALA A 12 -12.69 26.61 24.99
C ALA A 12 -13.08 28.10 25.03
N LYS A 13 -12.29 28.96 25.70
CA LYS A 13 -12.56 30.40 25.77
C LYS A 13 -12.18 31.10 24.46
N ALA A 14 -13.06 31.97 23.96
CA ALA A 14 -12.84 32.70 22.70
C ALA A 14 -11.54 33.54 22.69
N GLU A 15 -11.17 34.13 23.84
CA GLU A 15 -9.93 34.89 24.03
C GLU A 15 -8.66 34.05 23.81
N ASN A 16 -8.75 32.73 23.98
CA ASN A 16 -7.64 31.81 23.80
C ASN A 16 -7.60 31.18 22.40
N LEU A 17 -8.50 31.58 21.47
CA LEU A 17 -8.55 31.05 20.11
C LEU A 17 -7.20 31.13 19.37
N PRO A 18 -6.42 32.25 19.41
CA PRO A 18 -5.12 32.29 18.75
C PRO A 18 -4.16 31.21 19.25
N LEU A 19 -4.15 30.95 20.56
CA LEU A 19 -3.31 29.92 21.15
C LEU A 19 -3.83 28.52 20.84
N ALA A 20 -5.15 28.31 20.83
CA ALA A 20 -5.75 27.05 20.43
C ALA A 20 -5.38 26.68 18.98
N LEU A 21 -5.40 27.65 18.06
CA LEU A 21 -4.99 27.46 16.66
C LEU A 21 -3.50 27.13 16.55
N ALA A 22 -2.62 27.84 17.26
CA ALA A 22 -1.19 27.54 17.28
C ALA A 22 -0.88 26.12 17.79
N VAL A 23 -1.60 25.67 18.83
CA VAL A 23 -1.48 24.30 19.34
C VAL A 23 -2.00 23.29 18.33
N ALA A 24 -3.13 23.57 17.66
CA ALA A 24 -3.67 22.70 16.62
C ALA A 24 -2.69 22.51 15.46
N GLU A 25 -2.06 23.59 14.98
CA GLU A 25 -1.02 23.53 13.95
C GLU A 25 0.17 22.66 14.37
N GLN A 26 0.63 22.81 15.63
CA GLN A 26 1.73 22.01 16.15
C GLN A 26 1.36 20.53 16.27
N VAL A 27 0.12 20.21 16.68
CA VAL A 27 -0.39 18.84 16.72
C VAL A 27 -0.47 18.24 15.33
N ASP A 28 -0.93 19.00 14.33
CA ASP A 28 -0.98 18.51 12.95
C ASP A 28 0.42 18.27 12.36
N LYS A 29 1.40 19.11 12.70
CA LYS A 29 2.81 18.87 12.37
C LYS A 29 3.32 17.56 13.00
N GLN A 30 3.01 17.31 14.27
CA GLN A 30 3.39 16.07 14.96
C GLN A 30 2.71 14.85 14.31
N ARG A 31 1.43 14.94 13.95
CA ARG A 31 0.71 13.87 13.23
C ARG A 31 1.38 13.53 11.90
N LYS A 32 1.77 14.55 11.12
CA LYS A 32 2.52 14.37 9.87
C LYS A 32 3.86 13.67 10.11
N GLN A 33 4.61 14.10 11.12
CA GLN A 33 5.88 13.48 11.49
C GLN A 33 5.71 12.01 11.89
N LEU A 34 4.74 11.70 12.75
CA LEU A 34 4.44 10.32 13.15
C LEU A 34 4.04 9.45 11.95
N ASN A 35 3.21 9.97 11.05
CA ASN A 35 2.84 9.28 9.82
C ASN A 35 4.07 8.96 8.96
N ASN A 36 4.93 9.95 8.69
CA ASN A 36 6.11 9.73 7.85
C ASN A 36 7.10 8.76 8.51
N ASN A 37 7.29 8.86 9.83
CA ASN A 37 8.13 7.94 10.58
C ASN A 37 7.61 6.50 10.51
N LEU A 38 6.28 6.30 10.57
CA LEU A 38 5.66 4.98 10.40
C LEU A 38 6.05 4.37 9.04
N TRP A 39 5.86 5.11 7.95
CA TRP A 39 6.16 4.60 6.60
C TRP A 39 7.65 4.33 6.40
N LEU A 40 8.53 5.19 6.89
CA LEU A 40 9.98 4.99 6.82
C LEU A 40 10.44 3.77 7.64
N ALA A 41 9.88 3.57 8.83
CA ALA A 41 10.20 2.40 9.66
C ALA A 41 9.69 1.11 9.02
N LEU A 42 8.49 1.12 8.43
CA LEU A 42 7.95 -0.01 7.67
C LEU A 42 8.80 -0.32 6.43
N LEU A 43 9.25 0.69 5.70
CA LEU A 43 10.15 0.52 4.56
C LEU A 43 11.42 -0.25 4.95
N GLN A 44 12.06 0.17 6.04
CA GLN A 44 13.27 -0.49 6.52
C GLN A 44 13.02 -1.96 6.88
N ARG A 45 11.93 -2.24 7.62
CA ARG A 45 11.58 -3.61 8.01
C ARG A 45 11.19 -4.49 6.83
N LEU A 46 10.45 -3.97 5.87
CA LEU A 46 10.05 -4.74 4.69
C LEU A 46 11.25 -5.05 3.79
N ASN A 47 12.19 -4.11 3.63
CA ASN A 47 13.43 -4.39 2.91
C ASN A 47 14.29 -5.43 3.65
N ALA A 48 14.33 -5.40 4.99
CA ALA A 48 14.99 -6.44 5.77
C ALA A 48 14.31 -7.81 5.60
N LEU A 49 12.98 -7.87 5.67
CA LEU A 49 12.19 -9.08 5.44
C LEU A 49 12.43 -9.65 4.02
N CYS A 50 12.43 -8.79 3.00
CA CYS A 50 12.73 -9.20 1.64
C CYS A 50 14.16 -9.76 1.51
N SER A 51 15.13 -9.16 2.19
CA SER A 51 16.51 -9.65 2.20
C SER A 51 16.63 -11.01 2.91
N GLU A 52 15.98 -11.17 4.06
CA GLU A 52 15.97 -12.40 4.86
C GLU A 52 15.40 -13.59 4.08
N HIS A 53 14.26 -13.37 3.41
CA HIS A 53 13.58 -14.40 2.62
C HIS A 53 14.03 -14.46 1.16
N GLN A 54 15.04 -13.67 0.76
CA GLN A 54 15.55 -13.57 -0.62
C GLN A 54 14.44 -13.27 -1.64
N LEU A 55 13.48 -12.41 -1.26
CA LEU A 55 12.38 -12.01 -2.12
C LEU A 55 12.87 -11.05 -3.21
N PRO A 56 12.28 -11.07 -4.41
CA PRO A 56 12.74 -10.27 -5.55
C PRO A 56 12.32 -8.79 -5.49
N TRP A 57 11.73 -8.34 -4.37
CA TRP A 57 11.11 -7.04 -4.24
C TRP A 57 12.10 -5.98 -3.76
N HIS A 58 12.14 -4.86 -4.47
CA HIS A 58 12.63 -3.61 -3.94
C HIS A 58 11.45 -2.77 -3.46
N ILE A 59 11.38 -2.48 -2.15
CA ILE A 59 10.27 -1.71 -1.61
C ILE A 59 10.60 -0.23 -1.71
N GLU A 60 9.66 0.55 -2.24
CA GLU A 60 9.75 2.00 -2.42
C GLU A 60 8.59 2.72 -1.73
N ILE A 61 8.77 4.01 -1.49
CA ILE A 61 7.78 4.88 -0.85
C ILE A 61 6.78 5.41 -1.88
N THR A 62 5.51 5.48 -1.48
CA THR A 62 4.48 6.25 -2.19
C THR A 62 4.26 7.59 -1.49
N GLU A 63 4.34 8.69 -2.24
CA GLU A 63 4.00 10.04 -1.78
C GLU A 63 2.57 10.45 -2.16
N ASP A 64 1.96 11.33 -1.37
CA ASP A 64 0.69 11.96 -1.70
C ASP A 64 0.88 12.94 -2.87
N LYS A 65 0.17 12.70 -3.98
CA LYS A 65 0.19 13.57 -5.15
C LYS A 65 -0.23 15.02 -4.87
N ASN A 66 -1.06 15.22 -3.86
CA ASN A 66 -1.59 16.55 -3.51
C ASN A 66 -0.79 17.24 -2.40
N SER A 67 0.09 16.52 -1.73
CA SER A 67 0.92 17.06 -0.67
C SER A 67 2.30 16.40 -0.73
N PRO A 68 3.22 16.97 -1.51
CA PRO A 68 4.64 16.61 -1.44
C PRO A 68 5.10 16.59 0.03
N ASP A 69 5.99 15.65 0.38
CA ASP A 69 6.44 15.36 1.74
C ASP A 69 5.44 14.63 2.67
N ASN A 70 4.26 14.23 2.19
CA ASN A 70 3.39 13.30 2.92
C ASN A 70 3.53 11.89 2.36
N LEU A 71 4.03 10.98 3.18
CA LEU A 71 4.12 9.58 2.79
C LEU A 71 2.77 8.91 2.99
N VAL A 72 2.34 8.11 2.03
CA VAL A 72 1.02 7.46 2.05
C VAL A 72 1.11 5.95 1.92
N GLY A 73 2.27 5.39 1.62
CA GLY A 73 2.40 3.94 1.56
C GLY A 73 3.73 3.47 1.02
N LEU A 74 3.76 2.19 0.69
CA LEU A 74 4.89 1.45 0.18
C LEU A 74 4.42 0.51 -0.93
N HIS A 75 5.26 0.28 -1.93
CA HIS A 75 5.01 -0.70 -2.98
C HIS A 75 6.30 -1.41 -3.37
N GLY A 76 6.17 -2.67 -3.79
CA GLY A 76 7.28 -3.47 -4.28
C GLY A 76 7.46 -3.32 -5.79
N ASN A 77 8.68 -3.09 -6.24
CA ASN A 77 9.05 -3.15 -7.64
C ASN A 77 9.98 -4.34 -7.88
N LEU A 78 9.82 -4.99 -9.04
CA LEU A 78 10.78 -5.98 -9.50
C LEU A 78 11.95 -5.28 -10.17
N HIS A 79 13.16 -5.81 -10.02
CA HIS A 79 14.34 -5.36 -10.78
C HIS A 79 14.31 -5.75 -12.27
N THR A 80 13.23 -6.36 -12.73
CA THR A 80 13.08 -6.85 -14.11
C THR A 80 12.50 -5.80 -15.04
N THR A 81 12.83 -5.87 -16.33
CA THR A 81 12.28 -5.00 -17.40
C THR A 81 10.84 -5.35 -17.81
N GLN A 82 10.13 -6.18 -17.04
CA GLN A 82 8.78 -6.62 -17.36
C GLN A 82 7.77 -5.48 -17.25
N THR A 83 7.00 -5.25 -18.32
CA THR A 83 6.01 -4.16 -18.40
C THR A 83 4.79 -4.39 -17.50
N LEU A 84 4.32 -5.64 -17.41
CA LEU A 84 3.15 -6.02 -16.61
C LEU A 84 3.51 -7.09 -15.59
N TYR A 85 3.33 -6.80 -14.31
CA TYR A 85 3.50 -7.73 -13.21
C TYR A 85 2.56 -7.34 -12.06
N LEU A 86 2.35 -8.28 -11.15
CA LEU A 86 1.71 -8.06 -9.86
C LEU A 86 2.75 -7.60 -8.86
N ARG A 87 2.44 -6.53 -8.14
CA ARG A 87 3.29 -5.99 -7.08
C ARG A 87 2.59 -5.92 -5.73
N PRO A 88 3.28 -6.30 -4.64
CA PRO A 88 2.77 -6.07 -3.29
C PRO A 88 2.75 -4.57 -3.00
N MET A 89 1.72 -4.13 -2.28
CA MET A 89 1.48 -2.74 -2.00
C MET A 89 0.71 -2.58 -0.68
N ILE A 90 1.00 -1.49 0.04
CA ILE A 90 0.31 -1.06 1.24
C ILE A 90 0.23 0.47 1.24
N GLU A 91 -0.98 1.03 1.34
CA GLU A 91 -1.15 2.49 1.46
C GLU A 91 -2.27 2.83 2.44
N GLN A 92 -2.35 4.10 2.79
CA GLN A 92 -3.51 4.69 3.41
C GLN A 92 -4.39 5.39 2.38
N GLN A 93 -5.71 5.23 2.53
CA GLN A 93 -6.71 5.93 1.73
C GLN A 93 -7.67 6.68 2.65
N ASN A 94 -8.05 7.89 2.24
CA ASN A 94 -9.07 8.68 2.91
C ASN A 94 -10.46 8.28 2.39
N LEU A 95 -11.32 7.82 3.28
CA LEU A 95 -12.70 7.42 3.01
C LEU A 95 -13.63 8.28 3.86
N GLY A 96 -14.16 9.36 3.27
CA GLY A 96 -15.15 10.21 3.95
C GLY A 96 -14.65 10.84 5.25
N GLY A 97 -13.35 11.15 5.35
CA GLY A 97 -12.74 11.73 6.54
C GLY A 97 -12.05 10.71 7.46
N ASP A 98 -12.21 9.41 7.20
CA ASP A 98 -11.49 8.36 7.92
C ASP A 98 -10.32 7.83 7.08
N LEU A 99 -9.12 7.96 7.61
CA LEU A 99 -7.90 7.49 6.95
C LEU A 99 -7.60 6.08 7.42
N ARG A 100 -7.58 5.11 6.50
CA ARG A 100 -7.41 3.69 6.81
C ARG A 100 -6.36 3.05 5.92
N ILE A 101 -5.59 2.14 6.49
CA ILE A 101 -4.56 1.38 5.75
C ILE A 101 -5.19 0.16 5.07
N TYR A 102 -4.83 -0.03 3.80
CA TYR A 102 -5.13 -1.21 3.00
C TYR A 102 -3.86 -1.76 2.36
N PHE A 103 -3.90 -3.03 1.99
CA PHE A 103 -2.77 -3.71 1.35
C PHE A 103 -3.27 -4.73 0.33
N GLY A 104 -2.43 -5.10 -0.63
CA GLY A 104 -2.83 -5.99 -1.70
C GLY A 104 -1.75 -6.25 -2.75
N LEU A 105 -2.15 -7.02 -3.77
CA LEU A 105 -1.42 -7.22 -5.01
C LEU A 105 -2.05 -6.37 -6.11
N MET A 106 -1.33 -5.31 -6.47
CA MET A 106 -1.73 -4.36 -7.50
C MET A 106 -1.12 -4.76 -8.84
N TRP A 107 -1.84 -4.51 -9.93
CA TRP A 107 -1.26 -4.56 -11.26
C TRP A 107 -0.32 -3.38 -11.49
N SER A 108 0.88 -3.61 -12.02
CA SER A 108 1.81 -2.53 -12.39
C SER A 108 1.27 -1.69 -13.54
N THR A 109 0.53 -2.31 -14.46
CA THR A 109 -0.21 -1.70 -15.58
C THR A 109 -1.52 -2.45 -15.80
N ALA A 110 -2.49 -1.86 -16.50
CA ALA A 110 -3.79 -2.52 -16.71
C ALA A 110 -3.62 -3.82 -17.53
N PRO A 111 -4.09 -4.99 -17.03
CA PRO A 111 -3.96 -6.25 -17.75
C PRO A 111 -4.98 -6.39 -18.88
N SER A 112 -4.62 -7.12 -19.93
CA SER A 112 -5.54 -7.53 -21.01
C SER A 112 -6.42 -8.71 -20.58
N PRO A 113 -7.55 -8.96 -21.28
CA PRO A 113 -8.39 -10.12 -21.01
C PRO A 113 -7.66 -11.47 -21.10
N GLU A 114 -6.72 -11.62 -22.04
CA GLU A 114 -5.92 -12.83 -22.20
C GLU A 114 -4.98 -13.04 -21.00
N GLN A 115 -4.41 -11.96 -20.47
CA GLN A 115 -3.54 -12.00 -19.29
C GLN A 115 -4.34 -12.33 -18.03
N LEU A 116 -5.57 -11.82 -17.91
CA LEU A 116 -6.48 -12.19 -16.82
C LEU A 116 -6.92 -13.66 -16.89
N ALA A 117 -6.94 -14.26 -18.08
CA ALA A 117 -7.34 -15.64 -18.29
C ALA A 117 -6.20 -16.66 -18.07
N LEU A 118 -4.98 -16.22 -17.78
CA LEU A 118 -3.85 -17.12 -17.50
C LEU A 118 -4.18 -18.02 -16.29
N PRO A 119 -3.89 -19.34 -16.35
CA PRO A 119 -4.18 -20.27 -15.26
C PRO A 119 -3.55 -19.83 -13.92
N ALA A 120 -2.28 -19.44 -13.92
CA ALA A 120 -1.58 -18.97 -12.72
C ALA A 120 -2.25 -17.73 -12.08
N ILE A 121 -2.81 -16.84 -12.89
CA ILE A 121 -3.54 -15.65 -12.41
C ILE A 121 -4.88 -16.06 -11.80
N SER A 122 -5.61 -16.96 -12.47
CA SER A 122 -6.89 -17.46 -11.99
C SER A 122 -6.75 -18.22 -10.67
N GLU A 123 -5.73 -19.08 -10.55
CA GLU A 123 -5.42 -19.84 -9.34
C GLU A 123 -5.05 -18.92 -8.18
N LEU A 124 -4.16 -17.96 -8.41
CA LEU A 124 -3.78 -16.97 -7.40
C LEU A 124 -4.98 -16.13 -6.95
N LYS A 125 -5.82 -15.69 -7.90
CA LYS A 125 -7.06 -14.95 -7.59
C LYS A 125 -7.99 -15.73 -6.68
N GLU A 126 -8.21 -17.01 -6.98
CA GLU A 126 -9.08 -17.86 -6.15
C GLU A 126 -8.46 -18.14 -4.78
N ALA A 127 -7.14 -18.31 -4.68
CA ALA A 127 -6.45 -18.44 -3.40
C ALA A 127 -6.58 -17.18 -2.54
N LEU A 128 -6.40 -16.00 -3.13
CA LEU A 128 -6.59 -14.71 -2.47
C LEU A 128 -8.03 -14.51 -2.00
N LYS A 129 -9.03 -14.86 -2.83
CA LYS A 129 -10.45 -14.82 -2.42
C LYS A 129 -10.74 -15.74 -1.23
N LYS A 130 -10.18 -16.94 -1.20
CA LYS A 130 -10.29 -17.86 -0.04
C LYS A 130 -9.67 -17.26 1.22
N ALA A 131 -8.64 -16.44 1.08
CA ALA A 131 -8.06 -15.63 2.14
C ALA A 131 -8.82 -14.30 2.42
N ASN A 132 -10.03 -14.14 1.87
CA ASN A 132 -10.92 -12.97 2.00
C ASN A 132 -10.43 -11.69 1.30
N PHE A 133 -9.52 -11.77 0.34
CA PHE A 133 -9.13 -10.61 -0.45
C PHE A 133 -10.23 -10.23 -1.44
N LYS A 134 -10.45 -8.92 -1.59
CA LYS A 134 -11.37 -8.33 -2.57
C LYS A 134 -10.62 -8.07 -3.87
N THR A 135 -11.34 -8.06 -5.00
CA THR A 135 -10.74 -7.83 -6.32
C THR A 135 -11.37 -6.60 -6.96
N ASN A 136 -10.61 -5.84 -7.77
CA ASN A 136 -11.13 -4.79 -8.63
C ASN A 136 -10.23 -4.64 -9.88
N GLU A 137 -10.41 -3.57 -10.66
CA GLU A 137 -9.63 -3.34 -11.88
C GLU A 137 -8.14 -3.12 -11.61
N SER A 138 -7.79 -2.47 -10.49
CA SER A 138 -6.39 -2.15 -10.15
C SER A 138 -5.70 -3.24 -9.33
N PHE A 139 -6.46 -4.10 -8.66
CA PHE A 139 -5.96 -5.11 -7.73
C PHE A 139 -6.46 -6.50 -8.07
N LEU A 140 -5.52 -7.44 -8.21
CA LEU A 140 -5.86 -8.86 -8.24
C LEU A 140 -6.47 -9.31 -6.92
N GLY A 141 -5.97 -8.78 -5.80
CA GLY A 141 -6.50 -9.00 -4.46
C GLY A 141 -6.07 -7.90 -3.51
N TRP A 142 -6.96 -7.38 -2.67
CA TRP A 142 -6.65 -6.39 -1.63
C TRP A 142 -7.55 -6.53 -0.40
N GLN A 143 -7.11 -6.00 0.75
CA GLN A 143 -7.85 -5.99 2.01
C GLN A 143 -7.65 -4.71 2.80
N TRP A 144 -8.65 -4.36 3.60
CA TRP A 144 -8.52 -3.35 4.64
C TRP A 144 -7.87 -3.93 5.89
N THR A 145 -6.94 -3.21 6.49
CA THR A 145 -6.43 -3.50 7.84
C THR A 145 -7.35 -2.92 8.90
N SER A 146 -7.12 -3.20 10.19
CA SER A 146 -7.78 -2.49 11.30
C SER A 146 -7.14 -1.13 11.63
N PHE A 147 -6.06 -0.73 10.94
CA PHE A 147 -5.27 0.44 11.29
C PHE A 147 -5.84 1.74 10.69
N HIS A 148 -5.98 2.73 11.56
CA HIS A 148 -6.50 4.05 11.23
C HIS A 148 -5.46 5.11 11.67
N PRO A 149 -4.45 5.42 10.84
CA PRO A 149 -3.25 6.14 11.25
C PRO A 149 -3.47 7.57 11.77
N ARG A 150 -4.65 8.17 11.51
CA ARG A 150 -5.01 9.50 12.05
C ARG A 150 -5.82 9.46 13.35
N ARG A 151 -6.30 8.30 13.79
CA ARG A 151 -7.08 8.22 15.03
C ARG A 151 -6.17 8.35 16.25
N LYS A 152 -6.70 8.99 17.29
CA LYS A 152 -5.99 9.29 18.55
C LYS A 152 -5.39 8.04 19.17
N ASP A 153 -6.17 6.97 19.25
CA ASP A 153 -5.75 5.68 19.82
C ASP A 153 -4.58 5.06 19.07
N PHE A 154 -4.61 5.06 17.74
CA PHE A 154 -3.49 4.59 16.93
C PHE A 154 -2.23 5.44 17.16
N LEU A 155 -2.37 6.77 17.11
CA LEU A 155 -1.24 7.69 17.28
C LEU A 155 -0.58 7.56 18.65
N LEU A 156 -1.38 7.45 19.71
CA LEU A 156 -0.88 7.21 21.07
C LEU A 156 -0.16 5.86 21.13
N ARG A 157 -0.78 4.79 20.64
CA ARG A 157 -0.17 3.45 20.65
C ARG A 157 1.14 3.42 19.88
N TYR A 158 1.20 4.07 18.71
CA TYR A 158 2.44 4.16 17.92
C TYR A 158 3.51 5.01 18.62
N SER A 159 3.12 6.09 19.30
CA SER A 159 4.08 6.92 20.04
C SER A 159 4.66 6.22 21.29
N GLU A 160 3.88 5.35 21.93
CA GLU A 160 4.27 4.66 23.16
C GLU A 160 4.94 3.30 22.88
N GLN A 161 4.49 2.59 21.83
CA GLN A 161 4.89 1.23 21.49
C GLN A 161 5.10 1.08 19.97
N PRO A 162 6.05 1.83 19.37
CA PRO A 162 6.23 1.86 17.92
C PRO A 162 6.55 0.47 17.36
N GLU A 163 7.44 -0.26 18.01
CA GLU A 163 7.88 -1.61 17.60
C GLU A 163 6.71 -2.59 17.50
N SER A 164 5.82 -2.60 18.50
CA SER A 164 4.66 -3.50 18.52
C SER A 164 3.67 -3.18 17.38
N VAL A 165 3.44 -1.90 17.09
CA VAL A 165 2.58 -1.49 15.96
C VAL A 165 3.19 -1.92 14.63
N LEU A 166 4.50 -1.72 14.47
CA LEU A 166 5.23 -2.11 13.27
C LEU A 166 5.18 -3.63 13.07
N ASP A 167 5.40 -4.42 14.12
CA ASP A 167 5.34 -5.89 14.04
C ASP A 167 3.96 -6.40 13.63
N GLU A 168 2.88 -5.80 14.15
CA GLU A 168 1.52 -6.17 13.74
C GLU A 168 1.27 -5.86 12.25
N ILE A 169 1.74 -4.72 11.75
CA ILE A 169 1.60 -4.36 10.32
C ILE A 169 2.43 -5.30 9.44
N ILE A 170 3.69 -5.58 9.83
CA ILE A 170 4.57 -6.49 9.09
C ILE A 170 3.97 -7.89 9.04
N LYS A 171 3.40 -8.38 10.15
CA LYS A 171 2.74 -9.69 10.19
C LYS A 171 1.60 -9.82 9.18
N ILE A 172 0.85 -8.75 8.94
CA ILE A 172 -0.19 -8.74 7.90
C ILE A 172 0.44 -8.85 6.50
N LEU A 173 1.54 -8.13 6.27
CA LEU A 173 2.23 -8.13 4.97
C LEU A 173 2.97 -9.43 4.68
N GLN A 174 3.43 -10.15 5.70
CA GLN A 174 4.02 -11.49 5.55
C GLN A 174 3.06 -12.45 4.85
N THR A 175 1.75 -12.30 5.02
CA THR A 175 0.78 -13.11 4.27
C THR A 175 0.98 -12.96 2.76
N LEU A 176 1.12 -11.73 2.25
CA LEU A 176 1.37 -11.55 0.81
C LEU A 176 2.82 -11.86 0.41
N LEU A 177 3.79 -11.38 1.18
CA LEU A 177 5.21 -11.42 0.80
C LEU A 177 5.85 -12.79 0.98
N VAL A 178 5.38 -13.58 1.94
CA VAL A 178 5.95 -14.88 2.29
C VAL A 178 4.96 -15.98 1.91
N ASP A 179 3.74 -15.98 2.45
CA ASP A 179 2.81 -17.10 2.27
C ASP A 179 2.34 -17.24 0.81
N PHE A 180 2.14 -16.13 0.10
CA PHE A 180 1.77 -16.12 -1.32
C PHE A 180 2.97 -16.00 -2.28
N ASN A 181 4.21 -16.00 -1.79
CA ASN A 181 5.39 -15.69 -2.60
C ASN A 181 5.50 -16.56 -3.86
N GLU A 182 5.41 -17.89 -3.72
CA GLU A 182 5.54 -18.82 -4.84
C GLU A 182 4.44 -18.62 -5.88
N ALA A 183 3.20 -18.45 -5.44
CA ALA A 183 2.07 -18.22 -6.33
C ALA A 183 2.18 -16.87 -7.08
N ILE A 184 2.69 -15.84 -6.41
CA ILE A 184 2.98 -14.54 -7.04
C ILE A 184 4.11 -14.67 -8.06
N ALA A 185 5.18 -15.40 -7.73
CA ALA A 185 6.30 -15.64 -8.64
C ALA A 185 5.83 -16.37 -9.91
N LEU A 186 5.06 -17.45 -9.77
CA LEU A 186 4.48 -18.19 -10.90
C LEU A 186 3.57 -17.31 -11.77
N ALA A 187 2.71 -16.50 -11.15
CA ALA A 187 1.87 -15.54 -11.85
C ALA A 187 2.70 -14.52 -12.65
N ASN A 188 3.73 -13.95 -12.03
CA ASN A 188 4.60 -12.96 -12.68
C ASN A 188 5.42 -13.57 -13.83
N THR A 189 5.92 -14.79 -13.67
CA THR A 189 6.58 -15.54 -14.75
C THR A 189 5.62 -15.81 -15.92
N ALA A 190 4.37 -16.20 -15.65
CA ALA A 190 3.38 -16.41 -16.71
C ALA A 190 3.07 -15.11 -17.49
N LEU A 191 3.02 -13.98 -16.80
CA LEU A 191 2.83 -12.67 -17.43
C LEU A 191 4.03 -12.27 -18.31
N GLN A 192 5.24 -12.67 -17.95
CA GLN A 192 6.46 -12.38 -18.72
C GLN A 192 6.47 -13.11 -20.06
N HIS A 193 5.97 -14.35 -20.08
CA HIS A 193 5.98 -15.21 -21.27
C HIS A 193 4.72 -15.12 -22.13
N THR A 194 3.76 -14.28 -21.76
CA THR A 194 2.57 -14.06 -22.59
C THR A 194 3.00 -13.27 -23.84
N PRO A 195 2.85 -13.84 -25.05
CA PRO A 195 3.21 -13.13 -26.27
C PRO A 195 2.50 -11.79 -26.31
N HIS A 196 3.23 -10.70 -26.58
CA HIS A 196 2.60 -9.44 -26.96
C HIS A 196 1.61 -9.75 -28.06
N GLY A 197 0.32 -9.54 -27.78
CA GLY A 197 -0.77 -10.20 -28.48
C GLY A 197 -0.67 -10.12 -30.01
N LEU A 198 -1.27 -11.11 -30.67
CA LEU A 198 -1.53 -11.19 -32.11
C LEU A 198 -2.10 -9.88 -32.73
N SER A 199 -2.56 -8.91 -31.93
CA SER A 199 -2.94 -7.58 -32.37
C SER A 199 -1.79 -6.75 -32.96
N ALA A 200 -0.57 -6.90 -32.46
CA ALA A 200 0.62 -6.30 -33.08
C ALA A 200 0.91 -6.96 -34.44
N SER A 201 0.79 -8.29 -34.51
CA SER A 201 1.00 -9.08 -35.72
C SER A 201 -0.05 -8.82 -36.80
N LEU A 202 -1.31 -8.59 -36.44
CA LEU A 202 -2.39 -8.29 -37.40
C LEU A 202 -2.28 -6.89 -37.99
N ASN A 203 -1.90 -5.88 -37.21
CA ASN A 203 -1.65 -4.53 -37.74
C ASN A 203 -0.40 -4.48 -38.62
N GLN A 204 0.60 -5.32 -38.32
CA GLN A 204 1.80 -5.48 -39.14
C GLN A 204 1.50 -6.21 -40.45
N LEU A 205 0.71 -7.30 -40.40
CA LEU A 205 0.18 -7.97 -41.60
C LEU A 205 -0.72 -7.06 -42.44
N ARG A 206 -1.51 -6.18 -41.81
CA ARG A 206 -2.38 -5.24 -42.53
C ARG A 206 -1.58 -4.16 -43.26
N LYS A 207 -0.43 -3.76 -42.73
CA LYS A 207 0.51 -2.86 -43.41
C LYS A 207 1.21 -3.55 -44.58
N GLU A 208 1.58 -4.82 -44.43
CA GLU A 208 2.24 -5.59 -45.50
C GLU A 208 1.30 -6.04 -46.63
N LEU A 209 -0.02 -6.06 -46.41
CA LEU A 209 -1.04 -6.42 -47.43
C LEU A 209 -1.67 -5.22 -48.15
N LEU A 210 -1.36 -3.98 -47.71
CA LEU A 210 -1.88 -2.74 -48.29
C LEU A 210 -0.81 -1.93 -49.04
N ASP A 211 0.43 -2.43 -49.09
CA ASP A 211 1.48 -2.05 -50.05
C ASP A 211 1.63 -3.14 -51.12
#